data_AF-A0A8S2EQT6-F1
#
_entry.id   AF-A0A8S2EQT6-F1
#
_cell.length_a   1.000
_cell.length_b   1.000
_cell.length_c   1.000
_cell.angle_alpha   90.00
_cell.angle_beta   90.00
_cell.angle_gamma   90.00
#
_symmetry.space_group_name_H-M   'P 1'
#
loop_
_entity.id
_entity.type
_entity.pdbx_description
1 polymer ?
#
loop_
_entity_poly.entity_id
_entity_poly.type
_entity_poly.pdbx_seq_one_letter_code
_entity_poly.pdbx_strand_id
1 'polypeptide(L)' 'MADGIRLSATLGIPTAHRYNERFPILLEYLPYRKDDSFYFDHYRDFWYFSRRGYIVAKVDIRGTGASE' A
#
# COMPACT_ATOMS: atom_id res chain seq x y z
N MET A 1 7.71 -10.17 9.73
CA MET A 1 9.04 -10.36 9.12
C MET A 1 9.66 -11.63 9.71
N ALA A 2 10.78 -12.12 9.15
CA ALA A 2 11.40 -13.37 9.63
C ALA A 2 11.79 -13.33 11.12
N ASP A 3 11.95 -12.13 11.67
CA ASP A 3 12.26 -11.82 13.07
C ASP A 3 11.02 -11.47 13.91
N GLY A 4 9.80 -11.75 13.43
CA GLY A 4 8.56 -11.54 14.17
C GLY A 4 7.95 -10.13 14.07
N ILE A 5 8.73 -9.13 13.64
CA ILE A 5 8.28 -7.74 13.49
C ILE A 5 7.13 -7.62 12.48
N ARG A 6 6.08 -6.89 12.83
CA ARG A 6 4.90 -6.63 12.00
C ARG A 6 5.02 -5.26 11.33
N LEU A 7 4.83 -5.25 10.02
CA LEU A 7 4.78 -4.02 9.24
C LEU A 7 3.34 -3.63 8.96
N SER A 8 3.06 -2.33 8.99
CA SER A 8 1.77 -1.75 8.64
C SER A 8 1.71 -1.39 7.16
N ALA A 9 0.59 -1.71 6.51
CA ALA A 9 0.39 -1.44 5.10
C ALA A 9 -1.03 -0.90 4.84
N THR A 10 -1.13 0.08 3.94
CA THR A 10 -2.40 0.53 3.35
C THR A 10 -2.46 0.04 1.90
N LEU A 11 -3.59 -0.58 1.52
CA LEU A 11 -3.77 -1.20 0.20
C LEU A 11 -4.81 -0.47 -0.64
N GLY A 12 -4.44 -0.14 -1.88
CA GLY A 12 -5.34 0.27 -2.94
C GLY A 12 -5.61 -0.92 -3.82
N ILE A 13 -6.81 -1.47 -3.73
CA ILE A 13 -7.16 -2.71 -4.41
C ILE A 13 -8.16 -2.40 -5.53
N PRO A 14 -7.89 -2.81 -6.78
CA PRO A 14 -8.87 -2.74 -7.86
C PRO A 14 -10.15 -3.51 -7.52
N THR A 15 -11.28 -3.10 -8.09
CA THR A 15 -12.49 -3.91 -8.04
C THR A 15 -12.31 -5.16 -8.92
N ALA A 16 -12.35 -6.34 -8.32
CA ALA A 16 -12.32 -7.59 -9.06
C ALA A 16 -13.66 -7.84 -9.77
N HIS A 17 -13.60 -8.29 -11.01
CA HIS A 17 -14.74 -8.68 -11.82
C HIS A 17 -14.92 -10.21 -11.89
N ARG A 18 -13.88 -10.97 -11.52
CA ARG A 18 -13.92 -12.44 -11.46
C ARG A 18 -13.43 -12.94 -10.12
N TYR A 19 -13.95 -14.11 -9.71
CA TYR A 19 -13.43 -14.81 -8.55
C TYR A 19 -11.94 -15.17 -8.79
N ASN A 20 -11.10 -14.88 -7.80
CA ASN A 20 -9.66 -15.14 -7.83
C ASN A 20 -8.89 -14.41 -8.95
N GLU A 21 -9.40 -13.25 -9.40
CA GLU A 21 -8.69 -12.36 -10.32
C GLU A 21 -7.40 -11.84 -9.67
N ARG A 22 -6.30 -11.85 -10.45
CA ARG A 22 -4.99 -11.42 -9.98
C ARG A 22 -4.61 -10.10 -10.64
N PHE A 23 -3.98 -9.24 -9.85
CA PHE A 23 -3.52 -7.93 -10.27
C PHE A 23 -2.02 -7.81 -10.02
N PRO A 24 -1.25 -7.15 -10.90
CA PRO A 24 0.11 -6.73 -10.58
C PRO A 24 0.11 -5.79 -9.36
N ILE A 25 1.19 -5.82 -8.60
CA ILE A 25 1.36 -5.00 -7.40
C ILE A 25 2.52 -4.02 -7.56
N LEU A 26 2.26 -2.76 -7.16
CA LEU A 26 3.26 -1.73 -6.95
C LEU A 26 3.49 -1.61 -5.45
N LEU A 27 4.72 -1.88 -5.02
CA LEU A 27 5.12 -1.77 -3.62
C LEU A 27 5.89 -0.47 -3.40
N GLU A 28 5.39 0.35 -2.50
CA GLU A 28 6.08 1.52 -1.97
C GLU A 28 6.51 1.23 -0.54
N TYR A 29 7.82 1.20 -0.31
CA TYR A 29 8.43 0.98 0.99
C TYR A 29 9.00 2.31 1.49
N LEU A 30 8.27 2.98 2.37
CA LEU A 30 8.53 4.38 2.71
C LEU A 30 9.36 4.47 3.98
N PRO A 31 10.43 5.30 4.00
CA PRO A 31 11.20 5.57 5.22
C PRO A 31 10.48 6.56 6.17
N TYR A 32 9.35 7.10 5.73
CA TYR A 32 8.49 8.03 6.47
C TYR A 32 7.08 7.44 6.59
N ARG A 33 6.27 8.00 7.49
CA ARG A 33 4.93 7.46 7.78
C ARG A 33 4.01 7.63 6.57
N LYS A 34 3.38 6.55 6.15
CA LYS A 34 2.42 6.51 5.02
C LYS A 34 1.19 7.40 5.24
N ASP A 35 0.88 7.75 6.50
CA ASP A 35 -0.29 8.54 6.91
C ASP A 35 0.04 10.01 7.28
N ASP A 36 1.24 10.50 6.97
CA ASP A 36 1.63 11.89 7.24
C ASP A 36 0.95 12.91 6.28
N SER A 37 1.32 14.19 6.37
CA SER A 37 0.63 15.33 5.73
C SER A 37 0.38 15.21 4.21
N PHE A 38 1.12 14.35 3.50
CA PHE A 38 0.94 14.09 2.06
C PHE A 38 -0.03 12.95 1.75
N TYR A 39 -0.68 12.35 2.75
CA TYR A 39 -1.61 11.23 2.58
C TYR A 39 -2.70 11.51 1.53
N PHE A 40 -3.27 12.72 1.54
CA PHE A 40 -4.31 13.11 0.57
C PHE A 40 -3.80 13.12 -0.87
N ASP A 41 -2.57 13.60 -1.09
CA ASP A 41 -1.95 13.57 -2.41
C ASP A 41 -1.68 12.13 -2.85
N HIS A 42 -1.19 11.30 -1.93
CA HIS A 42 -0.94 9.88 -2.18
C HIS A 42 -2.22 9.08 -2.48
N TYR A 43 -3.37 9.47 -1.94
CA TYR A 43 -4.65 8.83 -2.26
C TYR A 43 -4.98 8.90 -3.76
N ARG A 44 -4.50 9.95 -4.46
CA ARG A 44 -4.66 10.07 -5.91
C ARG A 44 -3.90 8.98 -6.67
N ASP A 45 -2.72 8.60 -6.18
CA ASP A 45 -1.91 7.52 -6.77
C ASP A 45 -2.64 6.19 -6.63
N PHE A 46 -3.15 5.89 -5.42
CA PHE A 46 -3.98 4.71 -5.17
C PHE A 46 -5.12 4.62 -6.18
N TRP A 47 -5.88 5.70 -6.33
CA TRP A 47 -7.01 5.75 -7.25
C TRP A 47 -6.58 5.61 -8.73
N TYR A 48 -5.50 6.28 -9.13
CA TYR A 48 -5.01 6.26 -10.50
C TYR A 48 -4.61 4.84 -10.93
N PHE A 49 -3.84 4.14 -10.09
CA PHE A 49 -3.33 2.81 -10.39
C PHE A 49 -4.39 1.71 -10.19
N SER A 50 -5.20 1.78 -9.14
CA SER A 50 -6.25 0.78 -8.89
C SER A 50 -7.32 0.77 -9.99
N ARG A 51 -7.67 1.92 -10.59
CA ARG A 51 -8.54 1.99 -11.78
C ARG A 51 -7.94 1.35 -13.04
N ARG A 52 -6.64 1.11 -13.07
CA ARG A 52 -5.90 0.48 -14.18
C ARG A 52 -5.53 -0.97 -13.89
N GLY A 53 -6.07 -1.56 -12.83
CA GLY A 53 -5.84 -2.95 -12.47
C GLY A 53 -4.51 -3.19 -11.75
N TYR A 54 -3.98 -2.20 -11.03
CA TYR A 54 -2.80 -2.38 -10.17
C TYR A 54 -3.20 -2.31 -8.70
N ILE A 55 -2.70 -3.25 -7.90
CA ILE A 55 -2.69 -3.10 -6.45
C ILE A 55 -1.57 -2.14 -6.10
N VAL A 56 -1.85 -1.15 -5.26
CA VAL A 56 -0.82 -0.30 -4.64
C VAL A 56 -0.71 -0.68 -3.18
N ALA A 57 0.48 -1.03 -2.71
CA ALA A 57 0.77 -1.29 -1.31
C ALA A 57 1.77 -0.27 -0.80
N LYS A 58 1.33 0.62 0.08
CA LYS A 58 2.24 1.51 0.83
C LYS A 58 2.50 0.92 2.20
N VAL A 59 3.77 0.74 2.52
CA VAL A 59 4.24 0.09 3.75
C VAL A 59 5.10 1.07 4.53
N ASP A 60 4.78 1.22 5.82
CA ASP A 60 5.66 1.89 6.76
C ASP A 60 6.90 1.01 6.99
N ILE A 61 8.12 1.51 6.76
CA ILE A 61 9.33 0.76 7.13
C ILE A 61 9.33 0.47 8.63
N ARG A 62 10.05 -0.59 9.04
CA ARG A 62 10.29 -0.94 10.44
C ARG A 62 10.62 0.28 11.30
N GLY A 63 10.01 0.36 12.48
CA GLY A 63 10.23 1.45 13.43
C GLY A 63 9.65 2.80 13.03
N THR A 64 8.80 2.85 11.99
CA THR A 64 8.11 4.06 11.55
C THR A 64 6.59 3.84 11.46
N GLY A 65 5.84 4.93 11.51
CA GLY A 65 4.39 4.87 11.24
C GLY A 65 3.64 4.03 12.26
N ALA A 66 2.92 3.03 11.76
CA ALA A 66 2.25 2.01 12.55
C ALA A 66 2.95 0.64 12.48
N SER A 67 4.15 0.58 11.91
CA SER A 67 5.01 -0.61 11.96
C SER A 67 5.70 -0.73 13.31
N GLU A 68 5.95 -1.97 13.72
CA GLU A 68 6.79 -2.32 14.88
C GLU A 68 8.28 -2.04 14.61
#